data_AF-A0A355SJ92-F1
#
_entry.id   AF-A0A355SJ92-F1
#
_cell.length_a   1.000
_cell.length_b   1.000
_cell.length_c   1.000
_cell.angle_alpha   90.00
_cell.angle_beta   90.00
_cell.angle_gamma   90.00
#
_symmetry.space_group_name_H-M   'P 1'
#
loop_
_entity.id
_entity.type
_entity.pdbx_description
1 polymer ?
#
loop_
_entity_poly.entity_id
_entity_poly.type
_entity_poly.pdbx_seq_one_letter_code
_entity_poly.pdbx_strand_id
1 'polypeptide(L)'
;SIINSIKKGSFYASSGVIFDSIAVIGDMISVRIKRIPGEIRFIGTGGKVLKSTSGMGADYVYSGSESYVRVEVRREDGAMAWTQPFYKTE
;
A
#
# COMPACT_ATOMS: atom_id res chain seq x y z
N SER A 1 -10.50 -7.08 -18.60
CA SER A 1 -10.82 -8.41 -18.02
C SER A 1 -10.37 -8.44 -16.58
N ILE A 2 -11.17 -9.07 -15.69
CA ILE A 2 -10.86 -9.25 -14.26
C ILE A 2 -9.47 -9.88 -14.06
N ILE A 3 -9.07 -10.81 -14.93
CA ILE A 3 -7.76 -11.48 -14.88
C ILE A 3 -6.60 -10.46 -15.01
N ASN A 4 -6.74 -9.44 -15.87
CA ASN A 4 -5.70 -8.41 -16.00
C ASN A 4 -5.63 -7.53 -14.75
N SER A 5 -6.75 -7.25 -14.09
CA SER A 5 -6.77 -6.50 -12.83
C SER A 5 -6.14 -7.29 -11.68
N ILE A 6 -6.32 -8.61 -11.67
CA ILE A 6 -5.66 -9.52 -10.70
C ILE A 6 -4.14 -9.50 -10.94
N LYS A 7 -3.71 -9.67 -12.19
CA LYS A 7 -2.27 -9.64 -12.54
C LYS A 7 -1.60 -8.28 -12.26
N LYS A 8 -2.37 -7.19 -12.29
CA LYS A 8 -1.89 -5.82 -12.01
C LYS A 8 -1.90 -5.45 -10.52
N GLY A 9 -2.32 -6.35 -9.63
CA GLY A 9 -2.40 -6.04 -8.19
C GLY A 9 -3.48 -5.01 -7.83
N SER A 10 -4.53 -4.86 -8.66
CA SER A 10 -5.58 -3.85 -8.46
C SER A 10 -6.62 -4.24 -7.40
N PHE A 11 -6.25 -5.08 -6.44
CA PHE A 11 -7.10 -5.53 -5.35
C PHE A 11 -6.41 -5.28 -4.01
N TYR A 12 -7.22 -4.95 -3.01
CA TYR A 12 -6.80 -4.83 -1.62
C TYR A 12 -7.91 -5.39 -0.72
N ALA A 13 -7.53 -5.96 0.41
CA ALA A 13 -8.47 -6.36 1.44
C ALA A 13 -8.74 -5.15 2.35
N SER A 14 -10.00 -4.96 2.78
CA SER A 14 -10.32 -3.92 3.77
C SER A 14 -11.54 -4.24 4.61
N SER A 15 -11.53 -3.73 5.84
CA SER A 15 -12.67 -3.69 6.77
C SER A 15 -13.31 -2.30 6.93
N GLY A 16 -13.02 -1.34 6.02
CA GLY A 16 -13.64 0.01 6.05
C GLY A 16 -12.72 1.16 5.66
N VAL A 17 -11.45 0.87 5.35
CA VAL A 17 -10.54 1.82 4.70
C VAL A 17 -10.83 1.82 3.19
N ILE A 18 -11.02 2.99 2.63
CA ILE A 18 -11.24 3.16 1.19
C ILE A 18 -10.05 3.91 0.64
N PHE A 19 -9.33 3.33 -0.32
CA PHE A 19 -8.32 4.07 -1.06
C PHE A 19 -9.00 4.92 -2.14
N ASP A 20 -8.54 6.16 -2.28
CA ASP A 20 -8.86 7.02 -3.41
C ASP A 20 -8.00 6.64 -4.63
N SER A 21 -6.71 6.36 -4.39
CA SER A 21 -5.79 5.86 -5.40
C SER A 21 -4.67 5.02 -4.81
N ILE A 22 -4.19 4.06 -5.61
CA ILE A 22 -3.00 3.25 -5.38
C ILE A 22 -2.28 3.19 -6.72
N ALA A 23 -1.04 3.66 -6.78
CA ALA A 23 -0.25 3.69 -8.00
C ALA A 23 1.19 3.25 -7.75
N VAL A 24 1.76 2.54 -8.71
CA VAL A 24 3.21 2.30 -8.80
C VAL A 24 3.70 3.09 -10.00
N ILE A 25 4.60 4.04 -9.76
CA ILE A 25 5.14 4.99 -10.74
C ILE A 25 6.66 4.86 -10.73
N GLY A 26 7.21 4.10 -11.67
CA GLY A 26 8.63 3.72 -11.63
C GLY A 26 8.95 2.99 -10.31
N ASP A 27 9.91 3.52 -9.55
CA ASP A 27 10.33 3.00 -8.24
C ASP A 27 9.54 3.59 -7.05
N MET A 28 8.39 4.22 -7.29
CA MET A 28 7.59 4.83 -6.23
C MET A 28 6.21 4.18 -6.11
N ILE A 29 5.84 3.79 -4.89
CA ILE A 29 4.48 3.42 -4.51
C ILE A 29 3.82 4.65 -3.90
N SER A 30 2.67 5.04 -4.46
CA SER A 30 1.85 6.15 -3.97
C SER A 30 0.47 5.64 -3.57
N VAL A 31 0.04 5.99 -2.36
CA VAL A 31 -1.31 5.66 -1.86
C VAL A 31 -2.02 6.89 -1.33
N ARG A 32 -3.32 6.98 -1.60
CA ARG A 32 -4.20 8.02 -1.08
C ARG A 32 -5.44 7.37 -0.48
N ILE A 33 -5.78 7.74 0.75
CA ILE A 33 -6.96 7.27 1.48
C ILE A 33 -8.08 8.28 1.27
N LYS A 34 -9.32 7.77 1.15
CA LYS A 34 -10.51 8.58 1.01
C LYS A 34 -11.11 8.91 2.38
N ARG A 35 -11.49 10.18 2.57
CA ARG A 35 -12.21 10.75 3.72
C ARG A 35 -11.49 10.76 5.08
N ILE A 36 -11.08 9.61 5.60
CA ILE A 36 -10.63 9.49 7.00
C ILE A 36 -9.16 9.04 7.04
N PRO A 37 -8.26 9.79 7.70
CA PRO A 37 -6.85 9.47 7.72
C PRO A 37 -6.58 8.20 8.52
N GLY A 38 -5.44 7.57 8.24
CA GLY A 38 -4.97 6.42 8.99
C GLY A 38 -3.44 6.39 9.07
N GLU A 39 -2.93 5.47 9.88
CA GLU A 39 -1.52 5.12 9.88
C GLU A 39 -1.23 4.25 8.66
N ILE A 40 -0.48 4.78 7.72
CA ILE A 40 -0.04 4.12 6.49
C ILE A 40 1.36 3.54 6.72
N ARG A 41 1.50 2.24 6.56
CA ARG A 41 2.76 1.50 6.70
C ARG A 41 3.15 0.83 5.40
N PHE A 42 4.41 1.00 5.02
CA PHE A 42 5.05 0.24 3.95
C PHE A 42 5.81 -0.91 4.58
N ILE A 43 5.44 -2.14 4.24
CA ILE A 43 5.93 -3.39 4.83
C ILE A 43 6.77 -4.12 3.78
N GLY A 44 8.02 -4.41 4.12
CA GLY A 44 8.96 -5.15 3.29
C GLY A 44 9.06 -6.63 3.65
N THR A 45 10.08 -7.28 3.09
CA THR A 45 10.43 -8.69 3.31
C THR A 45 10.48 -9.03 4.81
N GLY A 46 9.88 -10.17 5.18
CA GLY A 46 9.83 -10.63 6.58
C GLY A 46 8.92 -9.81 7.50
N GLY A 47 8.07 -8.91 6.95
CA GLY A 47 7.17 -8.08 7.76
C GLY A 47 7.83 -6.82 8.34
N LYS A 48 9.03 -6.46 7.87
CA LYS A 48 9.75 -5.26 8.33
C LYS A 48 8.98 -3.99 7.93
N VAL A 49 8.73 -3.11 8.89
CA VAL A 49 8.20 -1.77 8.59
C VAL A 49 9.32 -0.92 7.99
N LEU A 50 9.16 -0.52 6.73
CA LEU A 50 10.12 0.29 5.97
C LEU A 50 9.86 1.79 6.16
N LYS A 51 8.59 2.18 6.21
CA LYS A 51 8.13 3.54 6.47
C LYS A 51 6.75 3.50 7.13
N SER A 52 6.49 4.40 8.07
CA SER A 52 5.17 4.63 8.66
C SER A 52 4.85 6.12 8.67
N THR A 53 3.62 6.50 8.36
CA THR A 53 3.16 7.89 8.37
C THR A 53 1.65 7.93 8.61
N SER A 54 1.21 8.82 9.49
CA SER A 54 -0.22 9.10 9.67
C SER A 54 -0.68 10.17 8.69
N GLY A 55 -1.84 9.96 8.06
CA GLY A 55 -2.46 10.98 7.22
C GLY A 55 -3.39 10.42 6.15
N MET A 56 -3.63 11.26 5.15
CA MET A 56 -4.50 10.95 4.01
C MET A 56 -3.76 10.30 2.84
N GLY A 57 -2.44 10.22 2.90
CA GLY A 57 -1.64 9.67 1.82
C GLY A 57 -0.19 9.57 2.21
N ALA A 58 0.51 8.66 1.54
CA ALA A 58 1.95 8.51 1.69
C ALA A 58 2.55 7.96 0.41
N ASP A 59 3.83 8.28 0.22
CA ASP A 59 4.64 7.80 -0.88
C ASP A 59 5.86 7.07 -0.33
N TYR A 60 6.29 6.03 -1.03
CA TYR A 60 7.48 5.26 -0.70
C TYR A 60 8.27 4.96 -1.96
N VAL A 61 9.56 5.28 -1.93
CA VAL A 61 10.50 4.97 -3.01
C VAL A 61 11.32 3.77 -2.57
N TYR A 62 11.44 2.75 -3.44
CA TYR A 62 12.26 1.58 -3.17
C TYR A 62 13.69 2.00 -2.82
N SER A 63 14.24 1.48 -1.73
CA SER A 63 15.64 1.75 -1.33
C SER A 63 16.62 0.75 -1.97
N GLY A 64 16.09 -0.34 -2.52
CA GLY A 64 16.83 -1.32 -3.33
C GLY A 64 17.11 -2.64 -2.63
N SER A 65 16.85 -2.74 -1.31
CA SER A 65 17.03 -3.98 -0.54
C SER A 65 15.74 -4.80 -0.40
N GLU A 66 14.60 -4.24 -0.81
CA GLU A 66 13.28 -4.85 -0.65
C GLU A 66 12.96 -5.79 -1.83
N SER A 67 12.59 -7.04 -1.55
CA SER A 67 12.08 -7.95 -2.60
C SER A 67 10.61 -7.69 -2.96
N TYR A 68 9.85 -7.13 -2.04
CA TYR A 68 8.50 -6.64 -2.26
C TYR A 68 8.19 -5.55 -1.23
N VAL A 69 7.14 -4.76 -1.51
CA VAL A 69 6.55 -3.84 -0.55
C VAL A 69 5.03 -4.02 -0.55
N ARG A 70 4.41 -4.15 0.61
CA ARG A 70 2.95 -4.10 0.80
C ARG A 70 2.59 -2.83 1.56
N VAL A 71 1.41 -2.28 1.29
CA VAL A 71 0.85 -1.18 2.09
C VAL A 71 -0.17 -1.75 3.07
N GLU A 72 -0.05 -1.34 4.33
CA GLU A 72 -1.03 -1.57 5.38
C GLU A 72 -1.55 -0.23 5.90
N VAL A 73 -2.85 -0.13 6.12
CA VAL A 73 -3.47 1.04 6.73
C VAL A 73 -4.21 0.61 7.97
N ARG A 74 -3.99 1.32 9.07
CA ARG A 74 -4.76 1.17 10.31
C ARG A 74 -5.37 2.51 10.71
N ARG A 75 -6.68 2.54 10.91
CA ARG A 75 -7.39 3.70 11.45
C ARG A 75 -7.66 3.52 12.94
N GLU A 76 -7.89 4.64 13.62
CA GLU A 76 -8.16 4.66 15.06
C GLU A 76 -9.47 3.94 15.43
N ASP A 77 -10.46 3.95 14.53
CA ASP A 77 -11.72 3.24 14.67
C ASP A 77 -11.63 1.72 14.43
N GLY A 78 -10.41 1.20 14.25
CA GLY A 78 -10.15 -0.22 14.04
C GLY A 78 -10.32 -0.67 12.58
N ALA A 79 -10.71 0.20 11.65
CA ALA A 79 -10.74 -0.16 10.24
C ALA A 79 -9.33 -0.36 9.69
N MET A 80 -9.17 -1.38 8.84
CA MET A 80 -7.88 -1.76 8.27
C MET A 80 -7.94 -1.99 6.76
N ALA A 81 -6.80 -1.88 6.09
CA ALA A 81 -6.62 -2.35 4.73
C ALA A 81 -5.22 -2.89 4.49
N TRP A 82 -5.13 -3.83 3.55
CA TRP A 82 -3.89 -4.46 3.08
C TRP A 82 -3.91 -4.56 1.57
N THR A 83 -2.87 -4.04 0.91
CA THR A 83 -2.69 -4.25 -0.53
C THR A 83 -2.08 -5.62 -0.81
N GLN A 84 -2.11 -6.06 -2.05
CA GLN A 84 -1.19 -7.11 -2.48
C GLN A 84 0.27 -6.60 -2.43
N PRO A 85 1.26 -7.51 -2.39
CA PRO A 85 2.67 -7.14 -2.55
C PRO A 85 2.93 -6.50 -3.92
N PHE A 86 3.62 -5.37 -3.92
CA PHE A 86 4.21 -4.75 -5.10
C PHE A 86 5.66 -5.21 -5.22
N TYR A 87 5.95 -5.96 -6.28
CA TYR A 87 7.30 -6.40 -6.59
C TYR A 87 8.01 -5.31 -7.39
N LYS A 88 9.30 -5.14 -7.11
CA LYS A 88 10.14 -4.30 -7.97
C LYS A 88 10.25 -5.00 -9.32
N THR A 89 9.80 -4.34 -10.39
CA THR A 89 10.07 -4.78 -11.76
C THR A 89 11.55 -4.50 -12.05
N GLU A 90 12.27 -5.50 -12.57
CA GLU A 90 13.63 -5.33 -13.10
C GLU A 90 13.67 -4.40 -14.31
#